data_AF-A0AAU5UVG8-F1
#
_entry.id   AF-A0AAU5UVG8-F1
#
_cell.length_a   1.000
_cell.length_b   1.000
_cell.length_c   1.000
_cell.angle_alpha   90.00
_cell.angle_beta   90.00
_cell.angle_gamma   90.00
#
_symmetry.space_group_name_H-M   'P 1'
#
loop_
_entity.id
_entity.type
_entity.pdbx_description
1 polymer ?
#
loop_
_entity_poly.entity_id
_entity_poly.type
_entity_poly.pdbx_seq_one_letter_code
_entity_poly.pdbx_strand_id
1 'polypeptide(L)'
;MAKTESFGDRVSAARQAVLDKAAAVTAAKPEKTDREEARQARLAEKDAKASSRPQTRKARLRMSRIDPWSVMKTAFLLAIAFGIVTWVAVFIIWSAIGAAGVFDNINSTVQEVLGTPTAEPFRVENYINTGKVMGFTTLLACADVLIITALATLGSFLYNIAATLLGGLEVTLASED
;
A
#
# COMPACT_ATOMS: atom_id res chain seq x y z
N MET A 1 34.06 17.08 -98.77
CA MET A 1 32.93 16.91 -97.85
C MET A 1 33.35 15.87 -96.80
N ALA A 2 33.93 16.32 -95.68
CA ALA A 2 34.16 15.51 -94.47
C ALA A 2 34.58 16.50 -93.37
N LYS A 3 33.72 16.67 -92.35
CA LYS A 3 33.98 17.55 -91.21
C LYS A 3 34.83 16.77 -90.21
N THR A 4 36.14 17.02 -90.19
CA THR A 4 37.04 16.43 -89.20
C THR A 4 36.74 17.09 -87.85
N GLU A 5 36.01 16.41 -86.98
CA GLU A 5 35.78 16.91 -85.63
C GLU A 5 37.09 16.94 -84.86
N SER A 6 37.41 18.10 -84.30
CA SER A 6 38.64 18.33 -83.56
C SER A 6 38.65 17.48 -82.29
N PHE A 7 39.82 16.95 -81.93
CA PHE A 7 40.02 16.20 -80.70
C PHE A 7 39.56 16.99 -79.45
N GLY A 8 39.64 18.33 -79.50
CA GLY A 8 39.14 19.21 -78.44
C GLY A 8 37.62 19.11 -78.19
N ASP A 9 36.83 18.94 -79.24
CA ASP A 9 35.36 18.86 -79.12
C ASP A 9 34.92 17.55 -78.44
N ARG A 10 35.63 16.46 -78.74
CA ARG A 10 35.39 15.16 -78.10
C ARG A 10 35.78 15.15 -76.63
N VAL A 11 36.85 15.85 -76.26
CA VAL A 11 37.30 15.98 -74.87
C VAL A 11 36.33 16.85 -74.05
N SER A 12 35.79 17.92 -74.63
CA SER A 12 34.74 18.73 -73.98
C SER A 12 33.43 17.98 -73.82
N ALA A 13 32.98 17.26 -74.85
CA ALA A 13 31.75 16.45 -74.77
C ALA A 13 31.87 15.32 -73.72
N ALA A 14 33.03 14.68 -73.64
CA ALA A 14 33.32 13.67 -72.62
C ALA A 14 33.33 14.28 -71.20
N ARG A 15 33.90 15.47 -71.02
CA ARG A 15 33.84 16.18 -69.73
C ARG A 15 32.41 16.56 -69.34
N GLN A 16 31.61 17.04 -70.28
CA GLN A 16 30.22 17.41 -70.03
C GLN A 16 29.38 16.20 -69.57
N ALA A 17 29.54 15.05 -70.25
CA ALA A 17 28.83 13.82 -69.90
C ALA A 17 29.23 13.26 -68.53
N VAL A 18 30.49 13.41 -68.13
CA VAL A 18 30.96 13.02 -66.78
C VAL A 18 30.39 13.95 -65.71
N LEU A 19 30.28 15.26 -66.00
CA LEU A 19 29.67 16.24 -65.10
C LEU A 19 28.17 16.00 -64.92
N ASP A 20 27.43 15.73 -66.00
CA ASP A 20 25.99 15.42 -65.93
C ASP A 20 25.74 14.11 -65.16
N LYS A 21 26.59 13.10 -65.36
CA LYS A 21 26.49 11.83 -64.62
C LYS A 21 26.86 11.99 -63.15
N ALA A 22 27.82 12.86 -62.82
CA ALA A 22 28.16 13.21 -61.44
C ALA A 22 27.02 13.98 -60.75
N ALA A 23 26.33 14.86 -61.46
CA ALA A 23 25.17 15.59 -60.95
C ALA A 23 23.97 14.65 -60.68
N ALA A 24 23.71 13.69 -61.59
CA ALA A 24 22.65 12.70 -61.42
C ALA A 24 22.89 11.73 -60.24
N VAL A 25 24.14 11.35 -59.98
CA VAL A 25 24.52 10.50 -58.84
C VAL A 25 24.42 11.25 -57.50
N THR A 26 24.60 12.57 -57.51
CA THR A 26 24.46 13.42 -56.32
C THR A 26 22.99 13.60 -55.92
N ALA A 27 22.07 13.66 -56.88
CA ALA A 27 20.64 13.82 -56.63
C ALA A 27 19.93 12.54 -56.11
N ALA A 28 20.46 11.34 -56.38
CA ALA A 28 19.86 10.07 -55.96
C ALA A 28 20.32 9.54 -54.58
N LYS A 29 21.25 10.25 -53.93
CA LYS A 29 21.82 9.89 -52.62
C LYS A 29 21.00 10.30 -51.37
N PRO A 30 20.06 11.28 -51.37
CA PRO A 30 19.37 11.66 -50.14
C PRO A 30 18.31 10.62 -49.73
N GLU A 31 17.61 10.00 -50.68
CA GLU A 31 16.43 9.17 -50.41
C GLU A 31 16.73 7.85 -49.66
N LYS A 32 17.94 7.28 -49.85
CA LYS A 32 18.31 6.03 -49.17
C LYS A 32 18.78 6.24 -47.74
N THR A 33 19.49 7.34 -47.49
CA THR A 33 20.01 7.71 -46.16
C THR A 33 18.85 8.10 -45.23
N ASP A 34 17.91 8.92 -45.72
CA ASP A 34 16.75 9.37 -44.94
C ASP A 34 15.83 8.20 -44.54
N ARG A 35 15.71 7.19 -45.40
CA ARG A 35 14.89 6.00 -45.17
C ARG A 35 15.53 5.02 -44.18
N GLU A 36 16.85 4.93 -44.16
CA GLU A 36 17.60 4.14 -43.18
C GLU A 36 17.62 4.83 -41.81
N GLU A 37 17.81 6.15 -41.76
CA GLU A 37 17.72 6.94 -40.52
C GLU A 37 16.31 6.90 -39.93
N ALA A 38 15.26 7.05 -40.75
CA ALA A 38 13.87 6.93 -40.30
C ALA A 38 13.53 5.51 -39.80
N ARG A 39 14.16 4.47 -40.37
CA ARG A 39 13.98 3.08 -39.92
C ARG A 39 14.74 2.81 -38.62
N GLN A 40 15.94 3.35 -38.45
CA GLN A 40 16.70 3.27 -37.21
C GLN A 40 16.02 4.06 -36.08
N ALA A 41 15.49 5.26 -36.37
CA ALA A 41 14.70 6.04 -35.43
C ALA A 41 13.42 5.31 -34.99
N ARG A 42 12.72 4.65 -35.93
CA ARG A 42 11.54 3.82 -35.60
C ARG A 42 11.87 2.58 -34.79
N LEU A 43 13.04 1.96 -35.01
CA LEU A 43 13.49 0.82 -34.20
C LEU A 43 13.88 1.29 -32.78
N ALA A 44 14.62 2.39 -32.67
CA ALA A 44 14.96 3.01 -31.40
C ALA A 44 13.73 3.47 -30.60
N GLU A 45 12.70 4.02 -31.27
CA GLU A 45 11.43 4.38 -30.62
C GLU A 45 10.66 3.13 -30.15
N LYS A 46 10.74 2.03 -30.91
CA LYS A 46 10.08 0.77 -30.56
C LYS A 46 10.78 0.08 -29.38
N ASP A 47 12.10 0.17 -29.30
CA ASP A 47 12.89 -0.32 -28.16
C ASP A 47 12.70 0.56 -26.91
N ALA A 48 12.59 1.89 -27.07
CA ALA A 48 12.27 2.81 -25.98
C ALA A 48 10.84 2.61 -25.42
N LYS A 49 9.87 2.21 -26.27
CA LYS A 49 8.51 1.84 -25.82
C LYS A 49 8.41 0.43 -25.24
N ALA A 50 9.33 -0.48 -25.58
CA ALA A 50 9.37 -1.82 -25.02
C ALA A 50 10.02 -1.87 -23.61
N SER A 51 10.79 -0.85 -23.23
CA SER A 51 11.43 -0.76 -21.92
C SER A 51 10.62 -0.01 -20.85
N SER A 52 9.38 0.42 -21.14
CA SER A 52 8.52 1.10 -20.16
C SER A 52 7.66 0.13 -19.34
N ARG A 53 8.08 -1.14 -19.22
CA ARG A 53 7.42 -2.06 -18.29
C ARG A 53 8.07 -1.85 -16.92
N PRO A 54 7.31 -1.48 -15.89
CA PRO A 54 7.76 -1.42 -14.50
C PRO A 54 8.58 -2.64 -14.11
N GLN A 55 9.90 -2.56 -14.20
CA GLN A 55 10.73 -3.65 -13.72
C GLN A 55 10.88 -3.42 -12.22
N THR A 56 10.04 -4.10 -11.44
CA THR A 56 9.97 -3.96 -9.99
C THR A 56 11.34 -4.24 -9.37
N ARG A 57 12.09 -3.17 -9.07
CA ARG A 57 13.46 -3.28 -8.59
C ARG A 57 13.40 -3.64 -7.11
N LYS A 58 13.51 -4.95 -6.82
CA LYS A 58 13.50 -5.47 -5.44
C LYS A 58 14.69 -4.90 -4.67
N ALA A 59 14.44 -3.96 -3.78
CA ALA A 59 15.44 -3.43 -2.87
C ALA A 59 15.30 -4.14 -1.52
N ARG A 60 16.39 -4.74 -1.03
CA ARG A 60 16.48 -5.27 0.33
C ARG A 60 16.85 -4.12 1.25
N LEU A 61 15.89 -3.65 2.06
CA LEU A 61 16.14 -2.62 3.06
C LEU A 61 16.08 -3.23 4.45
N ARG A 62 16.92 -2.73 5.36
CA ARG A 62 16.86 -3.07 6.78
C ARG A 62 16.05 -2.03 7.52
N MET A 63 15.05 -2.44 8.28
CA MET A 63 14.30 -1.58 9.20
C MET A 63 15.14 -1.33 10.45
N SER A 64 16.03 -0.34 10.39
CA SER A 64 16.99 -0.07 11.47
C SER A 64 16.38 0.65 12.67
N ARG A 65 15.25 1.36 12.51
CA ARG A 65 14.61 2.15 13.57
C ARG A 65 13.11 2.26 13.32
N ILE A 66 12.34 2.29 14.39
CA ILE A 66 10.91 2.61 14.41
C ILE A 66 10.71 3.91 15.20
N ASP A 67 9.98 4.87 14.64
CA ASP A 67 9.72 6.14 15.31
C ASP A 67 8.57 6.00 16.33
N PRO A 68 8.82 6.22 17.63
CA PRO A 68 7.80 6.02 18.68
C PRO A 68 6.57 6.92 18.50
N TRP A 69 6.74 8.10 17.92
CA TRP A 69 5.64 9.01 17.62
C TRP A 69 4.66 8.42 16.59
N SER A 70 5.17 7.69 15.60
CA SER A 70 4.34 7.02 14.60
C SER A 70 3.61 5.82 15.22
N VAL A 71 4.32 5.02 16.03
CA VAL A 71 3.74 3.88 16.74
C VAL A 71 2.65 4.35 17.70
N MET A 72 2.87 5.43 18.45
CA MET A 72 1.87 5.99 19.35
C MET A 72 0.55 6.31 18.62
N LYS A 73 0.62 6.97 17.45
CA LYS A 73 -0.58 7.32 16.68
C LYS A 73 -1.30 6.09 16.11
N THR A 74 -0.55 5.18 15.49
CA THR A 74 -1.11 3.99 14.85
C THR A 74 -1.65 3.00 15.90
N ALA A 75 -0.95 2.82 17.00
CA ALA A 75 -1.39 2.01 18.13
C ALA A 75 -2.61 2.62 18.82
N PHE A 76 -2.67 3.95 18.99
CA PHE A 76 -3.86 4.59 19.57
C PHE A 76 -5.12 4.33 18.74
N LEU A 77 -5.04 4.43 17.41
CA LEU A 77 -6.17 4.10 16.53
C LEU A 77 -6.55 2.62 16.60
N LEU A 78 -5.56 1.72 16.57
CA LEU A 78 -5.78 0.28 16.70
C LEU A 78 -6.41 -0.07 18.06
N ALA A 79 -5.93 0.56 19.13
CA ALA A 79 -6.40 0.35 20.48
C ALA A 79 -7.86 0.81 20.64
N ILE A 80 -8.25 1.94 20.05
CA ILE A 80 -9.66 2.37 20.00
C ILE A 80 -10.52 1.33 19.27
N ALA A 81 -10.04 0.78 18.16
CA ALA A 81 -10.77 -0.28 17.45
C ALA A 81 -10.98 -1.50 18.34
N PHE A 82 -9.95 -1.97 19.06
CA PHE A 82 -10.07 -3.06 20.04
C PHE A 82 -11.03 -2.72 21.19
N GLY A 83 -10.97 -1.50 21.72
CA GLY A 83 -11.87 -1.03 22.77
C GLY A 83 -13.34 -1.06 22.32
N ILE A 84 -13.63 -0.57 21.10
CA ILE A 84 -14.99 -0.59 20.54
C ILE A 84 -15.46 -2.03 20.28
N VAL A 85 -14.61 -2.87 19.68
CA VAL A 85 -14.95 -4.28 19.43
C VAL A 85 -15.28 -5.00 20.73
N THR A 86 -14.47 -4.80 21.78
CA THR A 86 -14.70 -5.39 23.09
C THR A 86 -16.01 -4.89 23.71
N TRP A 87 -16.27 -3.59 23.62
CA TRP A 87 -17.50 -3.00 24.13
C TRP A 87 -18.75 -3.55 23.43
N VAL A 88 -18.72 -3.65 22.10
CA VAL A 88 -19.81 -4.22 21.30
C VAL A 88 -19.98 -5.72 21.58
N ALA A 89 -18.89 -6.47 21.71
CA ALA A 89 -18.95 -7.89 22.05
C ALA A 89 -19.65 -8.13 23.39
N VAL A 90 -19.28 -7.36 24.42
CA VAL A 90 -19.94 -7.45 25.73
C VAL A 90 -21.40 -7.01 25.65
N PHE A 91 -21.73 -5.97 24.87
CA PHE A 91 -23.12 -5.54 24.67
C PHE A 91 -23.98 -6.66 24.06
N ILE A 92 -23.45 -7.35 23.04
CA ILE A 92 -24.16 -8.46 22.38
C ILE A 92 -24.37 -9.61 23.37
N ILE A 93 -23.34 -10.00 24.11
CA ILE A 93 -23.45 -11.07 25.12
C ILE A 93 -24.47 -10.70 26.20
N TRP A 94 -24.39 -9.47 26.73
CA TRP A 94 -25.33 -8.99 27.74
C TRP A 94 -26.78 -8.98 27.24
N SER A 95 -26.99 -8.51 26.01
CA SER A 95 -28.30 -8.50 25.37
C SER A 95 -28.85 -9.90 25.17
N ALA A 96 -27.99 -10.87 24.81
CA ALA A 96 -28.38 -12.27 24.68
C ALA A 96 -28.80 -12.88 26.02
N ILE A 97 -28.11 -12.56 27.12
CA ILE A 97 -28.49 -13.01 28.48
C ILE A 97 -29.87 -12.47 28.87
N GLY A 98 -30.13 -11.18 28.60
CA GLY A 98 -31.43 -10.56 28.84
C GLY A 98 -32.54 -11.20 28.01
N ALA A 99 -32.30 -11.43 26.72
CA ALA A 99 -33.26 -12.06 25.81
C ALA A 99 -33.55 -13.54 26.18
N ALA A 100 -32.58 -14.23 26.77
CA ALA A 100 -32.74 -15.59 27.27
C ALA A 100 -33.54 -15.66 28.60
N GLY A 101 -33.92 -14.54 29.20
CA GLY A 101 -34.68 -14.50 30.45
C GLY A 101 -33.90 -15.03 31.66
N VAL A 102 -32.56 -14.99 31.63
CA VAL A 102 -31.72 -15.56 32.70
C VAL A 102 -32.02 -14.90 34.05
N PHE A 103 -32.20 -13.59 34.07
CA PHE A 103 -32.48 -12.85 35.30
C PHE A 103 -33.86 -13.19 35.89
N ASP A 104 -34.89 -13.37 35.04
CA ASP A 104 -36.22 -13.79 35.48
C ASP A 104 -36.19 -15.18 36.14
N ASN A 105 -35.44 -16.11 35.55
CA ASN A 105 -35.24 -17.46 36.12
C ASN A 105 -34.54 -17.42 37.48
N ILE A 106 -33.50 -16.58 37.63
CA ILE A 106 -32.79 -16.42 38.91
C ILE A 106 -33.73 -15.82 39.96
N ASN A 107 -34.44 -14.74 39.61
CA ASN A 107 -35.39 -14.09 40.52
C ASN A 107 -36.48 -15.07 40.98
N SER A 108 -37.00 -15.90 40.08
CA SER A 108 -38.02 -16.92 40.39
C SER A 108 -37.48 -17.99 41.35
N THR A 109 -36.26 -18.48 41.12
CA THR A 109 -35.60 -19.48 41.99
C THR A 109 -35.36 -18.91 43.39
N VAL A 110 -34.91 -17.65 43.48
CA VAL A 110 -34.68 -16.98 44.77
C VAL A 110 -35.99 -16.80 45.53
N GLN A 111 -37.08 -16.45 44.84
CA GLN A 111 -38.41 -16.34 45.46
C GLN A 111 -38.91 -17.69 45.99
N GLU A 112 -38.70 -18.78 45.25
CA GLU A 112 -39.07 -20.13 45.67
C GLU A 112 -38.30 -20.60 46.92
N VAL A 113 -37.02 -20.26 47.03
CA VAL A 113 -36.16 -20.66 48.16
C VAL A 113 -36.38 -19.80 49.41
N LEU A 114 -36.61 -18.48 49.25
CA LEU A 114 -36.76 -17.55 50.38
C LEU A 114 -38.18 -17.50 50.95
N GLY A 115 -39.17 -18.05 50.24
CA GLY A 115 -40.48 -18.43 50.80
C GLY A 115 -41.34 -17.31 51.40
N THR A 116 -40.99 -16.03 51.29
CA THR A 116 -41.80 -14.94 51.87
C THR A 116 -41.71 -13.64 51.07
N PRO A 117 -42.84 -12.93 50.87
CA PRO A 117 -42.83 -11.56 50.38
C PRO A 117 -42.34 -10.64 51.50
N THR A 118 -41.02 -10.44 51.59
CA THR A 118 -40.47 -9.28 52.30
C THR A 118 -40.97 -8.01 51.63
N ALA A 119 -41.15 -6.94 52.41
CA ALA A 119 -41.66 -5.64 51.94
C ALA A 119 -40.89 -5.06 50.73
N GLU A 120 -39.66 -5.53 50.50
CA GLU A 120 -38.88 -5.31 49.28
C GLU A 120 -38.54 -6.69 48.65
N PRO A 121 -39.07 -7.03 47.46
CA PRO A 121 -38.68 -8.23 46.74
C PRO A 121 -37.21 -8.15 46.33
N PHE A 122 -36.42 -9.18 46.64
CA PHE A 122 -35.06 -9.29 46.13
C PHE A 122 -35.08 -9.39 44.60
N ARG A 123 -34.43 -8.44 43.93
CA ARG A 123 -34.27 -8.41 42.47
C ARG A 123 -32.80 -8.29 42.12
N VAL A 124 -32.29 -9.25 41.35
CA VAL A 124 -30.89 -9.28 40.92
C VAL A 124 -30.52 -8.02 40.13
N GLU A 125 -31.46 -7.46 39.38
CA GLU A 125 -31.28 -6.28 38.53
C GLU A 125 -30.98 -5.01 39.32
N ASN A 126 -31.34 -4.95 40.61
CA ASN A 126 -30.96 -3.83 41.47
C ASN A 126 -29.44 -3.77 41.66
N TYR A 127 -28.77 -4.93 41.64
CA TYR A 127 -27.33 -5.05 41.84
C TYR A 127 -26.58 -5.07 40.51
N ILE A 128 -27.06 -5.84 39.52
CA ILE A 128 -26.43 -6.01 38.22
C ILE A 128 -27.44 -5.66 37.13
N ASN A 129 -27.27 -4.48 36.52
CA ASN A 129 -28.10 -4.02 35.41
C ASN A 129 -27.26 -3.61 34.21
N THR A 130 -27.93 -3.42 33.07
CA THR A 130 -27.31 -3.00 31.81
C THR A 130 -26.46 -1.74 31.97
N GLY A 131 -26.95 -0.73 32.69
CA GLY A 131 -26.20 0.52 32.89
C GLY A 131 -24.89 0.31 33.65
N LYS A 132 -24.90 -0.50 34.71
CA LYS A 132 -23.71 -0.82 35.49
C LYS A 132 -22.71 -1.65 34.70
N VAL A 133 -23.18 -2.68 34.00
CA VAL A 133 -22.31 -3.57 33.22
C VAL A 133 -21.70 -2.79 32.06
N MET A 134 -22.52 -2.09 31.26
CA MET A 134 -22.02 -1.28 30.15
C MET A 134 -21.12 -0.14 30.64
N GLY A 135 -21.42 0.48 31.78
CA GLY A 135 -20.57 1.51 32.38
C GLY A 135 -19.20 0.98 32.78
N PHE A 136 -19.15 -0.19 33.44
CA PHE A 136 -17.90 -0.85 33.81
C PHE A 136 -17.12 -1.31 32.57
N THR A 137 -17.80 -1.85 31.56
CA THR A 137 -17.19 -2.23 30.28
C THR A 137 -16.59 -1.03 29.56
N THR A 138 -17.23 0.13 29.57
CA THR A 138 -16.66 1.36 29.00
C THR A 138 -15.36 1.75 29.72
N LEU A 139 -15.33 1.68 31.06
CA LEU A 139 -14.11 1.94 31.84
C LEU A 139 -12.99 0.96 31.48
N LEU A 140 -13.31 -0.34 31.39
CA LEU A 140 -12.35 -1.36 30.97
C LEU A 140 -11.86 -1.15 29.53
N ALA A 141 -12.75 -0.82 28.60
CA ALA A 141 -12.38 -0.54 27.21
C ALA A 141 -11.45 0.67 27.11
N CYS A 142 -11.72 1.74 27.86
CA CYS A 142 -10.81 2.89 27.93
C CYS A 142 -9.45 2.50 28.53
N ALA A 143 -9.43 1.67 29.57
CA ALA A 143 -8.18 1.18 30.16
C ALA A 143 -7.39 0.31 29.16
N ASP A 144 -8.06 -0.57 28.43
CA ASP A 144 -7.45 -1.40 27.37
C ASP A 144 -6.81 -0.52 26.28
N VAL A 145 -7.50 0.54 25.84
CA VAL A 145 -6.97 1.50 24.88
C VAL A 145 -5.63 2.08 25.35
N LEU A 146 -5.58 2.50 26.63
CA LEU A 146 -4.38 3.06 27.24
C LEU A 146 -3.26 2.02 27.38
N ILE A 147 -3.59 0.80 27.80
CA ILE A 147 -2.64 -0.29 27.98
C ILE A 147 -2.00 -0.66 26.64
N ILE A 148 -2.80 -0.90 25.59
CA ILE A 148 -2.28 -1.26 24.25
C ILE A 148 -1.39 -0.12 23.71
N THR A 149 -1.83 1.13 23.84
CA THR A 149 -1.06 2.28 23.37
C THR A 149 0.28 2.41 24.11
N ALA A 150 0.28 2.24 25.43
CA ALA A 150 1.48 2.30 26.26
C ALA A 150 2.45 1.16 25.93
N LEU A 151 1.93 -0.07 25.81
CA LEU A 151 2.71 -1.26 25.46
C LEU A 151 3.32 -1.15 24.06
N ALA A 152 2.57 -0.65 23.08
CA ALA A 152 3.08 -0.45 21.72
C ALA A 152 4.17 0.63 21.70
N THR A 153 3.96 1.74 22.40
CA THR A 153 4.96 2.82 22.51
C THR A 153 6.23 2.31 23.18
N LEU A 154 6.12 1.57 24.28
CA LEU A 154 7.25 0.93 24.94
C LEU A 154 7.94 -0.09 24.02
N GLY A 155 7.16 -0.91 23.31
CA GLY A 155 7.66 -1.87 22.31
C GLY A 155 8.49 -1.19 21.22
N SER A 156 8.12 0.01 20.78
CA SER A 156 8.91 0.80 19.83
C SER A 156 10.27 1.21 20.41
N PHE A 157 10.32 1.63 21.67
CA PHE A 157 11.59 1.98 22.33
C PHE A 157 12.49 0.76 22.50
N LEU A 158 11.91 -0.36 22.95
CA LEU A 158 12.63 -1.62 23.11
C LEU A 158 13.16 -2.15 21.77
N TYR A 159 12.36 -2.04 20.70
CA TYR A 159 12.81 -2.39 19.35
C TYR A 159 14.02 -1.56 18.92
N ASN A 160 13.99 -0.24 19.16
CA ASN A 160 15.10 0.64 18.75
C ASN A 160 16.43 0.25 19.43
N ILE A 161 16.37 -0.15 20.70
CA ILE A 161 17.55 -0.65 21.42
C ILE A 161 18.00 -1.99 20.83
N ALA A 162 17.07 -2.94 20.64
CA ALA A 162 17.39 -4.25 20.07
C ALA A 162 17.96 -4.14 18.64
N ALA A 163 17.40 -3.28 17.81
CA ALA A 163 17.83 -3.06 16.43
C ALA A 163 19.24 -2.45 16.35
N THR A 164 19.60 -1.60 17.31
CA THR A 164 20.95 -1.03 17.41
C THR A 164 21.99 -2.10 17.75
N LEU A 165 21.63 -3.11 18.54
CA LEU A 165 22.52 -4.21 18.94
C LEU A 165 22.59 -5.34 17.91
N LEU A 166 21.48 -5.65 17.24
CA LEU A 166 21.32 -6.86 16.42
C LEU A 166 21.26 -6.59 14.90
N GLY A 167 21.23 -5.32 14.47
CA GLY A 167 21.25 -4.94 13.06
C GLY A 167 19.87 -4.77 12.38
N GLY A 168 18.78 -4.80 13.15
CA GLY A 168 17.40 -4.55 12.71
C GLY A 168 16.78 -5.67 11.85
N LEU A 169 15.48 -5.56 11.55
CA LEU A 169 14.76 -6.54 10.72
C LEU A 169 14.99 -6.30 9.23
N GLU A 170 15.28 -7.34 8.45
CA GLU A 170 15.36 -7.24 6.99
C GLU A 170 13.96 -7.25 6.35
N VAL A 171 13.65 -6.25 5.53
CA VAL A 171 12.36 -6.11 4.84
C VAL A 171 12.62 -6.12 3.33
N THR A 172 11.89 -6.98 2.61
CA THR A 172 11.95 -7.01 1.14
C THR A 172 10.79 -6.18 0.60
N LEU A 173 11.09 -4.97 0.11
CA LEU A 173 10.10 -4.13 -0.55
C LEU A 173 10.00 -4.54 -2.03
N ALA A 174 8.78 -4.81 -2.49
CA ALA A 174 8.46 -4.83 -3.91
C ALA A 174 7.87 -3.47 -4.27
N SER A 175 8.45 -2.78 -5.25
CA SER A 175 7.85 -1.56 -5.81
C SER A 175 6.78 -1.95 -6.83
N GLU A 176 5.55 -1.47 -6.68
CA GLU A 176 4.57 -1.44 -7.77
C GLU A 176 4.56 0.00 -8.31
N ASP A 177 4.83 0.15 -9.62
CA ASP A 177 4.84 1.45 -10.33
C ASP A 177 3.41 1.98 -10.54
#